data_AF-A0A5A7PYP9-F1
#
_entry.id   AF-A0A5A7PYP9-F1
#
_cell.length_a   1.000
_cell.length_b   1.000
_cell.length_c   1.000
_cell.angle_alpha   90.00
_cell.angle_beta   90.00
_cell.angle_gamma   90.00
#
_symmetry.space_group_name_H-M   'P 1'
#
loop_
_entity.id
_entity.type
_entity.pdbx_description
1 polymer ?
#
loop_
_entity_poly.entity_id
_entity_poly.type
_entity_poly.pdbx_seq_one_letter_code
_entity_poly.pdbx_strand_id
1 'polypeptide(L)'
;MTPDRKPISVPSLKSFPDLIMQRFKLYPDPPRMGCLDRLNGVLPLVVILLLNTLLVVGVMMSLAVVHMASAGMILANSKPCPKCKRPIEKNQGCMHMTCTPPCKFEFCWLCLGVWSDHGERTGGFYACNRYEAAKQEGVYDEAERRREMAKNSLERYTHYYERWASNQSSRQKALADLHQMQSTHLEKLSEVQSQPESQLKFILDAWQQIVECRRVLKWTYAYGYYLHEHEDTKKKFFEYLQGEAEAGLERLHQCAEKELMNYLNADGPSKDFNDFRTKLAGLTSVTRNYFENLVKALENGLSDVSQAASNSMKSSKSSKNIAGTSKSKGSR
;
A
#
# COMPACT_ATOMS: atom_id res chain seq x y z
N MET A 1 44.44 1.20 -39.21
CA MET A 1 44.25 0.38 -38.00
C MET A 1 43.64 1.27 -36.92
N THR A 2 42.32 1.34 -36.89
CA THR A 2 41.53 2.00 -35.85
C THR A 2 40.86 0.88 -35.03
N PRO A 3 40.98 0.85 -33.69
CA PRO A 3 40.45 -0.26 -32.92
C PRO A 3 38.92 -0.19 -32.87
N ASP A 4 38.28 -1.26 -33.30
CA ASP A 4 36.85 -1.54 -33.13
C ASP A 4 36.48 -1.48 -31.64
N ARG A 5 35.78 -0.42 -31.22
CA ARG A 5 35.07 -0.42 -29.93
C ARG A 5 33.75 -1.14 -30.13
N LYS A 6 33.66 -2.37 -29.62
CA LYS A 6 32.37 -3.05 -29.40
C LYS A 6 31.46 -2.13 -28.57
N PRO A 7 30.17 -1.99 -28.95
CA PRO A 7 29.23 -1.25 -28.14
C PRO A 7 29.08 -1.92 -26.77
N ILE A 8 29.32 -1.16 -25.71
CA ILE A 8 29.07 -1.55 -24.34
C ILE A 8 27.54 -1.70 -24.21
N SER A 9 27.07 -2.91 -23.94
CA SER A 9 25.67 -3.17 -23.63
C SER A 9 25.28 -2.42 -22.37
N VAL A 10 24.43 -1.41 -22.50
CA VAL A 10 23.81 -0.71 -21.37
C VAL A 10 22.87 -1.70 -20.67
N PRO A 11 23.01 -1.96 -19.36
CA PRO A 11 22.06 -2.82 -18.65
C PRO A 11 20.64 -2.26 -18.77
N SER A 12 19.68 -3.11 -19.13
CA SER A 12 18.25 -2.82 -19.11
C SER A 12 17.87 -2.05 -17.84
N LEU A 13 17.24 -0.88 -17.99
CA LEU A 13 16.61 -0.18 -16.87
C LEU A 13 15.68 -1.16 -16.17
N LYS A 14 16.05 -1.56 -14.95
CA LYS A 14 15.19 -2.34 -14.06
C LYS A 14 13.94 -1.52 -13.79
N SER A 15 12.77 -2.13 -13.86
CA SER A 15 11.52 -1.45 -13.55
C SER A 15 11.53 -1.02 -12.08
N PHE A 16 10.84 0.08 -11.71
CA PHE A 16 10.75 0.51 -10.30
C PHE A 16 10.31 -0.61 -9.33
N PRO A 17 9.37 -1.50 -9.70
CA PRO A 17 9.08 -2.72 -8.93
C PRO A 17 10.30 -3.60 -8.61
N ASP A 18 11.22 -3.78 -9.57
CA ASP A 18 12.44 -4.57 -9.39
C ASP A 18 13.41 -3.93 -8.37
N LEU A 19 13.48 -2.59 -8.35
CA LEU A 19 14.27 -1.85 -7.35
C LEU A 19 13.70 -2.00 -5.94
N ILE A 20 12.37 -2.02 -5.79
CA ILE A 20 11.69 -2.27 -4.51
C ILE A 20 12.00 -3.69 -4.02
N MET A 21 11.97 -4.68 -4.91
CA MET A 21 12.32 -6.06 -4.58
C MET A 21 13.81 -6.24 -4.26
N GLN A 22 14.70 -5.53 -4.94
CA GLN A 22 16.12 -5.53 -4.59
C GLN A 22 16.34 -4.95 -3.18
N ARG A 23 15.54 -3.96 -2.77
CA ARG A 23 15.60 -3.38 -1.42
C ARG A 23 15.02 -4.32 -0.35
N PHE A 24 13.96 -5.05 -0.68
CA PHE A 24 13.40 -6.12 0.17
C PHE A 24 14.47 -7.15 0.58
N LYS A 25 15.37 -7.50 -0.36
CA LYS A 25 16.46 -8.47 -0.15
C LYS A 25 17.70 -7.90 0.55
N LEU A 26 17.97 -6.61 0.43
CA LEU A 26 19.21 -5.99 0.92
C LEU A 26 19.15 -5.53 2.38
N TYR A 27 17.95 -5.48 2.99
CA TYR A 27 17.76 -5.10 4.40
C TYR A 27 16.97 -6.18 5.16
N PRO A 28 17.50 -7.41 5.32
CA PRO A 28 17.10 -8.24 6.44
C PRO A 28 17.49 -7.50 7.73
N ASP A 29 16.62 -7.53 8.74
CA ASP A 29 17.00 -7.05 10.08
C ASP A 29 18.30 -7.76 10.52
N PRO A 30 19.23 -7.08 11.22
CA PRO A 30 20.49 -7.69 11.63
C PRO A 30 20.21 -8.93 12.50
N PRO A 31 20.96 -10.03 12.32
CA PRO A 31 20.83 -11.18 13.20
C PRO A 31 21.23 -10.78 14.63
N ARG A 32 20.58 -11.44 15.60
CA ARG A 32 20.74 -11.34 17.06
C ARG A 32 22.00 -10.60 17.55
N MET A 33 21.75 -9.64 18.44
CA MET A 33 22.73 -8.94 19.27
C MET A 33 23.60 -9.96 20.02
N GLY A 34 24.78 -10.24 19.48
CA GLY A 34 25.68 -11.27 20.01
C GLY A 34 26.92 -11.49 19.16
N CYS A 35 27.58 -10.42 18.72
CA CYS A 35 29.01 -10.36 18.33
C CYS A 35 29.30 -8.95 17.77
N LEU A 36 29.66 -8.03 18.66
CA LEU A 36 30.04 -6.66 18.32
C LEU A 36 31.58 -6.52 18.25
N ASP A 37 32.28 -7.54 17.75
CA ASP A 37 33.75 -7.53 17.63
C ASP A 37 34.20 -7.99 16.23
N ARG A 38 33.82 -7.24 15.18
CA ARG A 38 34.52 -7.26 13.87
C ARG A 38 34.00 -6.22 12.86
N LEU A 39 34.02 -4.93 13.21
CA LEU A 39 33.57 -3.84 12.32
C LEU A 39 34.69 -2.85 11.91
N ASN A 40 35.94 -3.30 11.78
CA ASN A 40 37.04 -2.44 11.30
C ASN A 40 37.38 -2.59 9.80
N GLY A 41 36.52 -3.21 8.98
CA GLY A 41 36.80 -3.45 7.54
C GLY A 41 35.69 -3.15 6.53
N VAL A 42 34.51 -2.70 6.95
CA VAL A 42 33.30 -2.61 6.08
C VAL A 42 32.83 -1.16 5.83
N LEU A 43 33.59 -0.18 6.32
CA LEU A 43 33.27 1.25 6.26
C LEU A 43 32.87 1.75 4.85
N PRO A 44 33.52 1.34 3.73
CA PRO A 44 33.15 1.82 2.40
C PRO A 44 31.79 1.31 1.90
N LEU A 45 31.45 0.06 2.21
CA LEU A 45 30.17 -0.55 1.83
C LEU A 45 29.01 0.01 2.66
N VAL A 46 29.25 0.27 3.94
CA VAL A 46 28.28 0.93 4.82
C VAL A 46 28.02 2.35 4.34
N VAL A 47 29.04 3.10 3.88
CA VAL A 47 28.87 4.45 3.34
C VAL A 47 28.10 4.45 1.99
N ILE A 48 28.36 3.51 1.08
CA ILE A 48 27.60 3.39 -0.18
C ILE A 48 26.14 2.95 0.06
N LEU A 49 25.90 2.08 1.04
CA LEU A 49 24.56 1.68 1.47
C LEU A 49 23.84 2.83 2.18
N LEU A 50 24.55 3.63 2.98
CA LEU A 50 24.04 4.83 3.64
C LEU A 50 23.68 5.94 2.64
N LEU A 51 24.51 6.14 1.62
CA LEU A 51 24.26 7.08 0.52
C LEU A 51 23.08 6.63 -0.36
N ASN A 52 22.90 5.33 -0.61
CA ASN A 52 21.73 4.80 -1.31
C ASN A 52 20.45 4.82 -0.44
N THR A 53 20.55 4.66 0.89
CA THR A 53 19.43 4.98 1.79
C THR A 53 19.08 6.45 1.74
N LEU A 54 20.07 7.34 1.77
CA LEU A 54 19.83 8.79 1.68
C LEU A 54 19.29 9.18 0.30
N LEU A 55 19.61 8.44 -0.77
CA LEU A 55 19.06 8.66 -2.10
C LEU A 55 17.63 8.14 -2.24
N VAL A 56 17.25 7.01 -1.63
CA VAL A 56 15.90 6.43 -1.73
C VAL A 56 14.94 6.97 -0.66
N VAL A 57 15.41 7.16 0.57
CA VAL A 57 14.74 8.02 1.56
C VAL A 57 14.70 9.44 1.01
N GLY A 58 15.73 9.90 0.30
CA GLY A 58 15.74 11.14 -0.44
C GLY A 58 14.73 11.18 -1.57
N VAL A 59 14.53 10.13 -2.37
CA VAL A 59 13.54 10.09 -3.47
C VAL A 59 12.11 9.97 -2.92
N MET A 60 11.89 9.22 -1.85
CA MET A 60 10.58 9.09 -1.20
C MET A 60 10.25 10.30 -0.30
N MET A 61 11.20 10.87 0.43
CA MET A 61 11.05 12.18 1.10
C MET A 61 10.98 13.32 0.10
N SER A 62 11.71 13.27 -1.02
CA SER A 62 11.57 14.27 -2.08
C SER A 62 10.22 14.12 -2.78
N LEU A 63 9.65 12.92 -2.91
CA LEU A 63 8.26 12.75 -3.33
C LEU A 63 7.27 13.26 -2.27
N ALA A 64 7.54 13.10 -0.98
CA ALA A 64 6.74 13.71 0.09
C ALA A 64 6.85 15.26 0.10
N VAL A 65 8.02 15.82 -0.23
CA VAL A 65 8.23 17.28 -0.41
C VAL A 65 7.60 17.78 -1.71
N VAL A 66 7.60 16.97 -2.78
CA VAL A 66 6.86 17.23 -4.03
C VAL A 66 5.35 17.05 -3.84
N HIS A 67 4.87 16.23 -2.89
CA HIS A 67 3.45 16.08 -2.55
C HIS A 67 2.95 17.08 -1.49
N MET A 68 3.84 17.68 -0.70
CA MET A 68 3.57 18.93 0.03
C MET A 68 3.58 20.16 -0.90
N ALA A 69 3.87 19.98 -2.19
CA ALA A 69 3.56 21.00 -3.19
C ALA A 69 2.03 21.05 -3.33
N SER A 70 1.47 21.96 -2.56
CA SER A 70 0.11 22.47 -2.55
C SER A 70 -0.59 22.51 -3.93
N ALA A 71 0.12 22.58 -5.05
CA ALA A 71 -0.41 22.67 -6.42
C ALA A 71 -1.39 21.54 -6.83
N GLY A 72 -1.17 20.28 -6.45
CA GLY A 72 -2.02 19.14 -6.86
C GLY A 72 -3.37 19.08 -6.14
N MET A 73 -3.34 19.22 -4.81
CA MET A 73 -4.55 19.37 -3.98
C MET A 73 -5.34 20.64 -4.32
N ILE A 74 -4.61 21.74 -4.55
CA ILE A 74 -5.20 23.01 -4.99
C ILE A 74 -5.90 22.83 -6.33
N LEU A 75 -5.29 22.20 -7.33
CA LEU A 75 -5.90 22.04 -8.65
C LEU A 75 -7.13 21.10 -8.63
N ALA A 76 -7.13 20.09 -7.75
CA ALA A 76 -8.22 19.14 -7.63
C ALA A 76 -9.50 19.75 -7.04
N ASN A 77 -9.37 20.67 -6.08
CA ASN A 77 -10.52 21.19 -5.30
C ASN A 77 -10.76 22.71 -5.43
N SER A 78 -9.94 23.43 -6.19
CA SER A 78 -10.04 24.89 -6.32
C SER A 78 -10.03 25.37 -7.77
N LYS A 79 -10.61 26.54 -8.03
CA LYS A 79 -10.47 27.27 -9.29
C LYS A 79 -9.67 28.56 -9.05
N PRO A 80 -8.85 29.01 -10.01
CA PRO A 80 -8.12 30.25 -9.87
C PRO A 80 -9.06 31.46 -10.01
N CYS A 81 -8.89 32.45 -9.13
CA CYS A 81 -9.56 33.75 -9.27
C CYS A 81 -9.23 34.36 -10.64
N PRO A 82 -10.22 34.78 -11.44
CA PRO A 82 -9.96 35.34 -12.78
C PRO A 82 -9.11 36.61 -12.74
N LYS A 83 -9.20 37.41 -11.66
CA LYS A 83 -8.47 38.68 -11.49
C LYS A 83 -7.04 38.50 -10.93
N CYS A 84 -6.87 37.75 -9.83
CA CYS A 84 -5.57 37.64 -9.14
C CYS A 84 -4.91 36.26 -9.23
N LYS A 85 -5.56 35.29 -9.87
CA LYS A 85 -5.12 33.89 -10.05
C LYS A 85 -4.93 33.08 -8.76
N ARG A 86 -5.22 33.65 -7.58
CA ARG A 86 -5.22 32.91 -6.31
C ARG A 86 -6.25 31.77 -6.36
N PRO A 87 -5.90 30.56 -5.91
CA PRO A 87 -6.85 29.45 -5.85
C PRO A 87 -7.96 29.69 -4.82
N ILE A 88 -9.19 29.33 -5.17
CA ILE A 88 -10.39 29.47 -4.35
C ILE A 88 -11.13 28.14 -4.33
N GLU A 89 -11.37 27.59 -3.13
CA GLU A 89 -12.19 26.40 -2.92
C GLU A 89 -13.68 26.76 -2.92
N LYS A 90 -14.54 25.84 -3.41
CA LYS A 90 -15.97 26.08 -3.51
C LYS A 90 -16.62 26.03 -2.12
N ASN A 91 -17.36 27.07 -1.73
CA ASN A 91 -18.24 27.00 -0.56
C ASN A 91 -19.50 26.16 -0.90
N GLN A 92 -20.10 25.51 0.10
CA GLN A 92 -21.11 24.45 -0.09
C GLN A 92 -22.47 24.96 -0.61
N GLY A 93 -22.54 25.38 -1.88
CA GLY A 93 -23.81 25.51 -2.62
C GLY A 93 -24.02 26.77 -3.46
N CYS A 94 -23.24 27.85 -3.29
CA CYS A 94 -23.45 29.09 -4.04
C CYS A 94 -22.57 29.18 -5.30
N MET A 95 -23.12 29.62 -6.44
CA MET A 95 -22.34 29.87 -7.67
C MET A 95 -21.66 31.25 -7.66
N HIS A 96 -22.05 32.14 -6.75
CA HIS A 96 -21.41 33.44 -6.51
C HIS A 96 -20.21 33.26 -5.59
N MET A 97 -19.01 33.55 -6.10
CA MET A 97 -17.77 33.43 -5.34
C MET A 97 -17.12 34.79 -5.18
N THR A 98 -16.69 35.10 -3.95
CA THR A 98 -15.93 36.31 -3.64
C THR A 98 -14.51 35.92 -3.25
N CYS A 99 -13.52 36.44 -3.97
CA CYS A 99 -12.11 36.20 -3.66
C CYS A 99 -11.73 36.80 -2.29
N THR A 100 -10.93 36.08 -1.51
CA THR A 100 -10.46 36.58 -0.21
C THR A 100 -9.62 37.86 -0.33
N PRO A 101 -9.63 38.76 0.68
CA PRO A 101 -8.82 39.97 0.68
C PRO A 101 -7.32 39.68 0.40
N PRO A 102 -6.60 40.60 -0.29
CA PRO A 102 -7.02 41.95 -0.67
C PRO A 102 -7.83 42.06 -1.98
N CYS A 103 -8.07 40.94 -2.69
CA CYS A 103 -8.62 40.99 -4.05
C CYS A 103 -10.12 41.32 -4.10
N LYS A 104 -10.94 40.69 -3.25
CA LYS A 104 -12.40 40.89 -3.13
C LYS A 104 -13.19 40.82 -4.44
N PHE A 105 -12.63 40.19 -5.49
CA PHE A 105 -13.28 40.08 -6.78
C PHE A 105 -14.41 39.06 -6.72
N GLU A 106 -15.58 39.46 -7.23
CA GLU A 106 -16.79 38.63 -7.28
C GLU A 106 -16.98 38.04 -8.66
N PHE A 107 -17.16 36.72 -8.73
CA PHE A 107 -17.23 35.99 -9.99
C PHE A 107 -18.16 34.78 -9.91
N CYS A 108 -18.58 34.32 -11.08
CA CYS A 108 -19.35 33.09 -11.22
C CYS A 108 -18.43 31.86 -11.20
N TRP A 109 -18.71 30.89 -10.34
CA TRP A 109 -17.93 29.65 -10.21
C TRP A 109 -17.93 28.79 -11.48
N LEU A 110 -18.99 28.87 -12.29
CA LEU A 110 -19.13 28.07 -13.52
C LEU A 110 -18.23 28.60 -14.63
N CYS A 111 -18.43 29.85 -15.04
CA CYS A 111 -17.76 30.44 -16.20
C CYS A 111 -16.50 31.26 -15.87
N LEU A 112 -16.21 31.54 -14.59
CA LEU A 112 -15.14 32.43 -14.13
C LEU A 112 -15.27 33.90 -14.60
N GLY A 113 -16.45 34.32 -15.07
CA GLY A 113 -16.76 35.69 -15.44
C GLY A 113 -17.16 36.58 -14.26
N VAL A 114 -17.12 37.89 -14.45
CA VAL A 114 -17.50 38.91 -13.45
C VAL A 114 -18.95 38.66 -12.97
N TRP A 115 -19.21 38.70 -11.66
CA TRP A 115 -20.55 38.44 -11.12
C TRP A 115 -21.56 39.52 -11.51
N SER A 116 -21.15 40.80 -11.62
CA SER A 116 -22.03 41.92 -12.00
C SER A 116 -22.74 41.73 -13.35
N ASP A 117 -22.14 40.95 -14.25
CA ASP A 117 -22.66 40.69 -15.59
C ASP A 117 -23.68 39.54 -15.60
N HIS A 118 -23.90 38.88 -14.46
CA HIS A 118 -24.85 37.78 -14.31
C HIS A 118 -26.22 38.31 -13.86
N GLY A 119 -27.27 37.94 -14.62
CA GLY A 119 -28.65 38.34 -14.38
C GLY A 119 -29.60 37.61 -15.33
N GLU A 120 -30.79 38.17 -15.58
CA GLU A 120 -31.82 37.55 -16.42
C GLU A 120 -31.34 37.26 -17.87
N ARG A 121 -30.43 38.11 -18.39
CA ARG A 121 -29.81 37.97 -19.73
C ARG A 121 -28.82 36.81 -19.86
N THR A 122 -28.33 36.22 -18.76
CA THR A 122 -27.35 35.13 -18.78
C THR A 122 -27.92 33.78 -18.34
N GLY A 123 -29.25 33.66 -18.21
CA GLY A 123 -29.92 32.44 -17.72
C GLY A 123 -30.40 32.54 -16.26
N GLY A 124 -30.32 33.71 -15.64
CA GLY A 124 -30.66 33.94 -14.24
C GLY A 124 -29.45 33.91 -13.30
N PHE A 125 -29.66 34.15 -12.01
CA PHE A 125 -28.58 34.17 -11.01
C PHE A 125 -28.03 32.77 -10.67
N TYR A 126 -28.74 31.71 -11.07
CA TYR A 126 -28.40 30.32 -10.74
C TYR A 126 -28.00 29.46 -11.96
N ALA A 127 -28.21 29.94 -13.19
CA ALA A 127 -27.82 29.25 -14.42
C ALA A 127 -27.00 30.20 -15.33
N CYS A 128 -26.01 29.66 -16.04
CA CYS A 128 -25.05 30.45 -16.82
C CYS A 128 -25.00 29.97 -18.27
N ASN A 129 -25.75 30.65 -19.15
CA ASN A 129 -25.83 30.34 -20.58
C ASN A 129 -24.47 30.49 -21.29
N ARG A 130 -23.58 31.37 -20.78
CA ARG A 130 -22.19 31.50 -21.28
C ARG A 130 -21.35 30.27 -20.97
N TYR A 131 -21.58 29.62 -19.82
CA TYR A 131 -20.95 28.34 -19.48
C TYR A 131 -21.46 27.22 -20.39
N GLU A 132 -22.77 27.19 -20.68
CA GLU A 132 -23.37 26.19 -21.58
C GLU A 132 -22.85 26.30 -23.01
N ALA A 133 -22.67 27.52 -23.55
CA ALA A 133 -22.05 27.74 -24.86
C ALA A 133 -20.58 27.29 -24.89
N ALA A 134 -19.78 27.68 -23.89
CA ALA A 134 -18.36 27.28 -23.79
C ALA A 134 -18.18 25.77 -23.54
N LYS A 135 -19.18 25.10 -22.94
CA LYS A 135 -19.24 23.64 -22.80
C LYS A 135 -19.53 22.97 -24.14
N GLN A 136 -20.46 23.50 -24.93
CA GLN A 136 -20.76 22.99 -26.29
C GLN A 136 -19.57 23.17 -27.25
N GLU A 137 -18.73 24.18 -27.04
CA GLU A 137 -17.47 24.40 -27.77
C GLU A 137 -16.30 23.52 -27.30
N GLY A 138 -16.48 22.66 -26.28
CA GLY A 138 -15.49 21.66 -25.83
C GLY A 138 -14.31 22.20 -25.01
N VAL A 139 -14.27 23.50 -24.70
CA VAL A 139 -13.17 24.15 -23.97
C VAL A 139 -13.13 23.72 -22.49
N TYR A 140 -14.29 23.48 -21.89
CA TYR A 140 -14.40 23.07 -20.48
C TYR A 140 -14.14 21.58 -20.25
N ASP A 141 -14.46 20.71 -21.22
CA ASP A 141 -14.31 19.26 -21.10
C ASP A 141 -12.85 18.84 -20.87
N GLU A 142 -11.90 19.46 -21.58
CA GLU A 142 -10.47 19.13 -21.40
C GLU A 142 -9.91 19.63 -20.06
N ALA A 143 -10.32 20.82 -19.60
CA ALA A 143 -9.89 21.36 -18.32
C ALA A 143 -10.51 20.60 -17.13
N GLU A 144 -11.77 20.17 -17.25
CA GLU A 144 -12.45 19.33 -16.28
C GLU A 144 -11.88 17.92 -16.23
N ARG A 145 -11.60 17.30 -17.40
CA ARG A 145 -10.90 16.03 -17.50
C ARG A 145 -9.51 16.07 -16.85
N ARG A 146 -8.76 17.16 -17.03
CA ARG A 146 -7.45 17.36 -16.35
C ARG A 146 -7.58 17.45 -14.84
N ARG A 147 -8.58 18.15 -14.32
CA ARG A 147 -8.86 18.21 -12.87
C ARG A 147 -9.23 16.85 -12.33
N GLU A 148 -10.08 16.10 -13.04
CA GLU A 148 -10.49 14.76 -12.64
C GLU A 148 -9.32 13.78 -12.65
N MET A 149 -8.46 13.81 -13.67
CA MET A 149 -7.23 12.99 -13.69
C MET A 149 -6.28 13.34 -12.55
N ALA A 150 -6.12 14.63 -12.23
CA ALA A 150 -5.29 15.08 -11.11
C ALA A 150 -5.86 14.61 -9.77
N LYS A 151 -7.18 14.68 -9.60
CA LYS A 151 -7.90 14.18 -8.43
C LYS A 151 -7.74 12.66 -8.29
N ASN A 152 -7.99 11.89 -9.34
CA ASN A 152 -7.83 10.42 -9.33
C ASN A 152 -6.38 10.00 -9.03
N SER A 153 -5.40 10.72 -9.58
CA SER A 153 -3.98 10.49 -9.29
C SER A 153 -3.64 10.76 -7.82
N LEU A 154 -4.21 11.82 -7.25
CA LEU A 154 -4.03 12.18 -5.84
C LEU A 154 -4.69 11.15 -4.92
N GLU A 155 -5.95 10.77 -5.19
CA GLU A 155 -6.66 9.74 -4.42
C GLU A 155 -5.90 8.40 -4.44
N ARG A 156 -5.39 8.00 -5.61
CA ARG A 156 -4.53 6.82 -5.74
C ARG A 156 -3.28 6.94 -4.87
N TYR A 157 -2.55 8.05 -4.95
CA TYR A 157 -1.36 8.24 -4.12
C TYR A 157 -1.69 8.18 -2.62
N THR A 158 -2.71 8.91 -2.18
CA THR A 158 -3.15 8.94 -0.78
C THR A 158 -3.46 7.54 -0.26
N HIS A 159 -4.21 6.75 -1.03
CA HIS A 159 -4.54 5.36 -0.68
C HIS A 159 -3.30 4.51 -0.36
N TYR A 160 -2.28 4.56 -1.21
CA TYR A 160 -1.06 3.76 -1.05
C TYR A 160 -0.13 4.33 0.02
N TYR A 161 0.00 5.65 0.10
CA TYR A 161 0.87 6.32 1.07
C TYR A 161 0.37 6.13 2.51
N GLU A 162 -0.94 6.30 2.76
CA GLU A 162 -1.51 6.12 4.10
C GLU A 162 -1.27 4.70 4.63
N ARG A 163 -1.39 3.69 3.77
CA ARG A 163 -1.16 2.28 4.14
C ARG A 163 0.31 1.96 4.35
N TRP A 164 1.21 2.54 3.54
CA TRP A 164 2.64 2.48 3.76
C TRP A 164 3.03 3.09 5.11
N ALA A 165 2.52 4.30 5.42
CA ALA A 165 2.81 5.02 6.64
C ALA A 165 2.21 4.32 7.87
N SER A 166 0.98 3.82 7.75
CA SER A 166 0.31 3.03 8.78
C SER A 166 1.11 1.77 9.12
N ASN A 167 1.54 0.99 8.13
CA ASN A 167 2.37 -0.20 8.38
C ASN A 167 3.73 0.14 9.02
N GLN A 168 4.34 1.29 8.68
CA GLN A 168 5.56 1.75 9.36
C GLN A 168 5.30 2.08 10.83
N SER A 169 4.23 2.82 11.12
CA SER A 169 3.83 3.18 12.49
C SER A 169 3.48 1.92 13.31
N SER A 170 2.66 1.03 12.75
CA SER A 170 2.31 -0.25 13.39
C SER A 170 3.53 -1.15 13.61
N ARG A 171 4.54 -1.12 12.73
CA ARG A 171 5.81 -1.83 12.95
C ARG A 171 6.58 -1.25 14.14
N GLN A 172 6.64 0.07 14.27
CA GLN A 172 7.31 0.72 15.40
C GLN A 172 6.63 0.38 16.72
N LYS A 173 5.29 0.38 16.75
CA LYS A 173 4.52 -0.09 17.90
C LYS A 173 4.81 -1.55 18.23
N ALA A 174 4.76 -2.45 17.24
CA ALA A 174 5.04 -3.88 17.44
C ALA A 174 6.48 -4.15 17.92
N LEU A 175 7.47 -3.32 17.53
CA LEU A 175 8.83 -3.39 18.06
C LEU A 175 8.89 -2.98 19.55
N ALA A 176 8.16 -1.94 19.93
CA ALA A 176 8.04 -1.53 21.33
C ALA A 176 7.32 -2.61 22.17
N ASP A 177 6.23 -3.16 21.65
CA ASP A 177 5.46 -4.25 22.29
C ASP A 177 6.33 -5.52 22.41
N LEU A 178 7.13 -5.87 21.40
CA LEU A 178 8.11 -6.96 21.45
C LEU A 178 9.17 -6.72 22.54
N HIS A 179 9.72 -5.51 22.63
CA HIS A 179 10.71 -5.17 23.66
C HIS A 179 10.09 -5.27 25.06
N GLN A 180 8.89 -4.72 25.27
CA GLN A 180 8.16 -4.83 26.54
C GLN A 180 7.86 -6.29 26.88
N MET A 181 7.52 -7.10 25.87
CA MET A 181 7.30 -8.53 26.03
C MET A 181 8.57 -9.23 26.55
N GLN A 182 9.73 -8.93 25.95
CA GLN A 182 11.03 -9.48 26.35
C GLN A 182 11.50 -9.00 27.73
N SER A 183 11.28 -7.73 28.06
CA SER A 183 11.87 -7.12 29.26
C SER A 183 11.07 -7.34 30.53
N THR A 184 9.75 -7.53 30.43
CA THR A 184 8.87 -7.45 31.61
C THR A 184 7.75 -8.47 31.57
N HIS A 185 7.04 -8.62 30.44
CA HIS A 185 5.87 -9.50 30.43
C HIS A 185 6.24 -10.99 30.40
N LEU A 186 7.42 -11.36 29.90
CA LEU A 186 7.80 -12.78 29.79
C LEU A 186 8.04 -13.40 31.17
N GLU A 187 8.78 -12.70 32.03
CA GLU A 187 9.04 -13.09 33.42
C GLU A 187 7.73 -13.17 34.21
N LYS A 188 6.90 -12.11 34.15
CA LYS A 188 5.57 -12.09 34.78
C LYS A 188 4.70 -13.27 34.30
N LEU A 189 4.67 -13.56 33.00
CA LEU A 189 3.88 -14.66 32.47
C LEU A 189 4.43 -16.03 32.91
N SER A 190 5.75 -16.17 33.02
CA SER A 190 6.43 -17.35 33.54
C SER A 190 5.99 -17.64 34.98
N GLU A 191 5.91 -16.61 35.83
CA GLU A 191 5.41 -16.70 37.19
C GLU A 191 3.91 -17.07 37.24
N VAL A 192 3.06 -16.31 36.55
CA VAL A 192 1.60 -16.50 36.59
C VAL A 192 1.19 -17.88 36.06
N GLN A 193 1.82 -18.35 34.98
CA GLN A 193 1.48 -19.63 34.35
C GLN A 193 2.29 -20.81 34.91
N SER A 194 3.23 -20.56 35.83
CA SER A 194 4.15 -21.57 36.36
C SER A 194 4.86 -22.36 35.24
N GLN A 195 5.38 -21.64 34.24
CA GLN A 195 6.05 -22.21 33.07
C GLN A 195 7.43 -21.56 32.88
N PRO A 196 8.51 -22.32 32.65
CA PRO A 196 9.81 -21.72 32.43
C PRO A 196 9.81 -20.87 31.15
N GLU A 197 10.50 -19.73 31.16
CA GLU A 197 10.59 -18.80 30.01
C GLU A 197 11.02 -19.46 28.69
N SER A 198 11.82 -20.52 28.77
CA SER A 198 12.23 -21.31 27.60
C SER A 198 11.04 -21.88 26.82
N GLN A 199 9.94 -22.20 27.49
CA GLN A 199 8.68 -22.67 26.89
C GLN A 199 7.76 -21.55 26.43
N LEU A 200 8.09 -20.28 26.70
CA LEU A 200 7.30 -19.10 26.35
C LEU A 200 7.82 -18.38 25.09
N LYS A 201 8.94 -18.85 24.52
CA LYS A 201 9.59 -18.25 23.33
C LYS A 201 8.66 -18.11 22.12
N PHE A 202 7.63 -18.96 22.00
CA PHE A 202 6.64 -18.87 20.93
C PHE A 202 5.93 -17.51 20.84
N ILE A 203 5.82 -16.79 21.97
CA ILE A 203 5.24 -15.44 22.02
C ILE A 203 6.18 -14.43 21.35
N LEU A 204 7.48 -14.55 21.61
CA LEU A 204 8.50 -13.70 20.99
C LEU A 204 8.59 -13.96 19.48
N ASP A 205 8.49 -15.23 19.07
CA ASP A 205 8.47 -15.61 17.66
C ASP A 205 7.24 -15.01 16.94
N ALA A 206 6.08 -14.98 17.60
CA ALA A 206 4.87 -14.34 17.08
C ALA A 206 5.05 -12.83 16.88
N TRP A 207 5.58 -12.12 17.87
CA TRP A 207 5.86 -10.68 17.78
C TRP A 207 6.90 -10.35 16.70
N GLN A 208 7.99 -11.13 16.63
CA GLN A 208 8.97 -10.97 15.56
C GLN A 208 8.34 -11.19 14.18
N GLN A 209 7.47 -12.19 14.04
CA GLN A 209 6.74 -12.42 12.80
C GLN A 209 5.83 -11.23 12.46
N ILE A 210 5.12 -10.63 13.42
CA ILE A 210 4.28 -9.44 13.21
C ILE A 210 5.13 -8.26 12.70
N VAL A 211 6.27 -7.99 13.34
CA VAL A 211 7.21 -6.92 12.92
C VAL A 211 7.68 -7.11 11.49
N GLU A 212 8.06 -8.34 11.13
CA GLU A 212 8.50 -8.69 9.77
C GLU A 212 7.36 -8.51 8.77
N CYS A 213 6.16 -9.00 9.07
CA CYS A 213 4.98 -8.88 8.21
C CYS A 213 4.62 -7.41 7.94
N ARG A 214 4.66 -6.53 8.96
CA ARG A 214 4.45 -5.08 8.78
C ARG A 214 5.52 -4.46 7.88
N ARG A 215 6.78 -4.90 7.98
CA ARG A 215 7.85 -4.46 7.06
C ARG A 215 7.51 -4.87 5.63
N VAL A 216 7.06 -6.10 5.41
CA VAL A 216 6.69 -6.58 4.07
C VAL A 216 5.52 -5.78 3.51
N LEU A 217 4.42 -5.63 4.25
CA LEU A 217 3.23 -4.90 3.80
C LEU A 217 3.54 -3.45 3.41
N LYS A 218 4.36 -2.76 4.21
CA LYS A 218 4.82 -1.41 3.87
C LYS A 218 5.38 -1.36 2.44
N TRP A 219 6.23 -2.31 2.07
CA TRP A 219 6.83 -2.34 0.74
C TRP A 219 5.90 -2.91 -0.33
N THR A 220 4.94 -3.77 0.01
CA THR A 220 3.94 -4.22 -0.98
C THR A 220 3.01 -3.08 -1.41
N TYR A 221 2.68 -2.13 -0.52
CA TYR A 221 1.97 -0.92 -0.92
C TYR A 221 2.79 -0.02 -1.86
N ALA A 222 4.10 0.12 -1.61
CA ALA A 222 4.97 0.81 -2.57
C ALA A 222 5.01 0.08 -3.93
N TYR A 223 5.10 -1.26 -3.92
CA TYR A 223 5.07 -2.07 -5.13
C TYR A 223 3.76 -1.91 -5.91
N GLY A 224 2.61 -2.03 -5.23
CA GLY A 224 1.27 -1.91 -5.84
C GLY A 224 1.03 -0.54 -6.45
N TYR A 225 1.57 0.54 -5.87
CA TYR A 225 1.50 1.88 -6.45
C TYR A 225 2.17 1.94 -7.83
N TYR A 226 3.31 1.27 -8.03
CA TYR A 226 4.04 1.25 -9.31
C TYR A 226 3.66 0.10 -10.23
N LEU A 227 2.72 -0.77 -9.83
CA LEU A 227 2.19 -1.80 -10.70
C LEU A 227 1.36 -1.14 -11.83
N HIS A 228 1.62 -1.54 -13.07
CA HIS A 228 1.07 -0.87 -14.25
C HIS A 228 -0.43 -1.17 -14.39
N GLU A 229 -1.22 -0.15 -14.77
CA GLU A 229 -2.68 -0.27 -14.87
C GLU A 229 -3.14 -1.21 -16.00
N HIS A 230 -2.31 -1.44 -17.03
CA HIS A 230 -2.64 -2.36 -18.13
C HIS A 230 -2.45 -3.84 -17.77
N GLU A 231 -1.91 -4.17 -16.59
CA GLU A 231 -1.70 -5.54 -16.11
C GLU A 231 -2.80 -6.00 -15.12
N ASP A 232 -4.07 -5.79 -15.47
CA ASP A 232 -5.23 -6.04 -14.60
C ASP A 232 -5.23 -7.41 -13.90
N THR A 233 -4.81 -8.46 -14.61
CA THR A 233 -4.79 -9.82 -14.04
C THR A 233 -3.71 -9.98 -12.99
N LYS A 234 -2.52 -9.39 -13.19
CA LYS A 234 -1.45 -9.37 -12.18
C LYS A 234 -1.84 -8.53 -10.99
N LYS A 235 -2.48 -7.38 -11.22
CA LYS A 235 -2.99 -6.51 -10.16
C LYS A 235 -3.99 -7.23 -9.26
N LYS A 236 -5.01 -7.89 -9.85
CA LYS A 236 -6.00 -8.68 -9.07
C LYS A 236 -5.35 -9.81 -8.28
N PHE A 237 -4.39 -10.52 -8.87
CA PHE A 237 -3.67 -11.59 -8.18
C PHE A 237 -2.81 -11.07 -7.02
N PHE A 238 -2.11 -9.96 -7.23
CA PHE A 238 -1.36 -9.27 -6.19
C PHE A 238 -2.27 -8.81 -5.04
N GLU A 239 -3.38 -8.14 -5.35
CA GLU A 239 -4.35 -7.66 -4.35
C GLU A 239 -4.95 -8.83 -3.54
N TYR A 240 -5.21 -9.96 -4.19
CA TYR A 240 -5.65 -11.19 -3.50
C TYR A 240 -4.59 -11.71 -2.51
N LEU A 241 -3.33 -11.87 -2.95
CA LEU A 241 -2.25 -12.34 -2.08
C LEU A 241 -1.96 -11.35 -0.94
N GLN A 242 -2.00 -10.06 -1.22
CA GLN A 242 -1.83 -9.01 -0.22
C GLN A 242 -2.96 -9.08 0.82
N GLY A 243 -4.22 -9.19 0.38
CA GLY A 243 -5.38 -9.31 1.27
C GLY A 243 -5.34 -10.53 2.19
N GLU A 244 -4.95 -11.70 1.67
CA GLU A 244 -4.79 -12.92 2.48
C GLU A 244 -3.70 -12.74 3.56
N ALA A 245 -2.57 -12.13 3.19
CA ALA A 245 -1.47 -11.85 4.12
C ALA A 245 -1.89 -10.85 5.20
N GLU A 246 -2.62 -9.79 4.85
CA GLU A 246 -3.14 -8.81 5.81
C GLU A 246 -4.13 -9.44 6.79
N ALA A 247 -5.10 -10.20 6.29
CA ALA A 247 -6.07 -10.89 7.15
C ALA A 247 -5.40 -11.92 8.08
N GLY A 248 -4.33 -12.59 7.63
CA GLY A 248 -3.49 -13.44 8.48
C GLY A 248 -2.75 -12.64 9.56
N LEU A 249 -2.16 -11.51 9.19
CA LEU A 249 -1.44 -10.65 10.13
C LEU A 249 -2.34 -10.09 11.23
N GLU A 250 -3.51 -9.55 10.88
CA GLU A 250 -4.40 -8.96 11.88
C GLU A 250 -4.91 -10.01 12.90
N ARG A 251 -5.20 -11.24 12.45
CA ARG A 251 -5.56 -12.34 13.36
C ARG A 251 -4.42 -12.71 14.31
N LEU A 252 -3.19 -12.82 13.79
CA LEU A 252 -2.01 -13.09 14.61
C LEU A 252 -1.78 -11.96 15.62
N HIS A 253 -1.83 -10.71 15.17
CA HIS A 253 -1.59 -9.54 16.00
C HIS A 253 -2.64 -9.40 17.11
N GLN A 254 -3.92 -9.59 16.80
CA GLN A 254 -4.98 -9.58 17.79
C GLN A 254 -4.78 -10.66 18.87
N CYS A 255 -4.36 -11.87 18.48
CA CYS A 255 -4.09 -12.94 19.44
C CYS A 255 -2.90 -12.61 20.34
N ALA A 256 -1.81 -12.07 19.77
CA ALA A 256 -0.61 -11.68 20.52
C ALA A 256 -0.83 -10.46 21.45
N GLU A 257 -1.62 -9.47 21.00
CA GLU A 257 -1.84 -8.22 21.74
C GLU A 257 -2.96 -8.33 22.77
N LYS A 258 -4.11 -8.88 22.38
CA LYS A 258 -5.34 -8.84 23.21
C LYS A 258 -5.56 -10.13 23.97
N GLU A 259 -5.53 -11.28 23.29
CA GLU A 259 -5.85 -12.56 23.94
C GLU A 259 -4.78 -12.97 24.96
N LEU A 260 -3.51 -12.63 24.70
CA LEU A 260 -2.42 -12.86 25.65
C LEU A 260 -2.68 -12.20 27.02
N MET A 261 -3.33 -11.04 27.05
CA MET A 261 -3.58 -10.28 28.29
C MET A 261 -4.46 -11.05 29.27
N ASN A 262 -5.31 -11.95 28.78
CA ASN A 262 -6.14 -12.81 29.63
C ASN A 262 -5.30 -13.74 30.50
N TYR A 263 -4.12 -14.16 30.02
CA TYR A 263 -3.21 -15.06 30.73
C TYR A 263 -2.15 -14.31 31.52
N LEU A 264 -1.77 -13.10 31.07
CA LEU A 264 -0.83 -12.23 31.77
C LEU A 264 -1.42 -11.59 33.02
N ASN A 265 -2.74 -11.37 33.03
CA ASN A 265 -3.48 -10.76 34.15
C ASN A 265 -4.32 -11.77 34.93
N ALA A 266 -4.10 -13.07 34.72
CA ALA A 266 -4.78 -14.11 35.48
C ALA A 266 -4.25 -14.19 36.93
N ASP A 267 -5.10 -14.64 37.85
CA ASP A 267 -4.73 -14.86 39.26
C ASP A 267 -3.92 -16.15 39.49
N GLY A 268 -3.60 -16.89 38.42
CA GLY A 268 -2.80 -18.11 38.47
C GLY A 268 -2.79 -18.89 37.15
N PRO A 269 -2.22 -20.11 37.15
CA PRO A 269 -2.08 -20.92 35.94
C PRO A 269 -3.43 -21.29 35.34
N SER A 270 -3.59 -21.02 34.04
CA SER A 270 -4.80 -21.36 33.30
C SER A 270 -4.64 -22.71 32.61
N LYS A 271 -5.69 -23.55 32.69
CA LYS A 271 -5.74 -24.82 31.96
C LYS A 271 -5.76 -24.61 30.44
N ASP A 272 -6.28 -23.47 29.99
CA ASP A 272 -6.44 -23.13 28.58
C ASP A 272 -5.18 -22.50 27.97
N PHE A 273 -4.11 -22.32 28.76
CA PHE A 273 -2.88 -21.68 28.30
C PHE A 273 -2.16 -22.50 27.21
N ASN A 274 -2.27 -23.84 27.27
CA ASN A 274 -1.72 -24.72 26.23
C ASN A 274 -2.51 -24.61 24.91
N ASP A 275 -3.82 -24.36 24.97
CA ASP A 275 -4.63 -24.13 23.78
C ASP A 275 -4.26 -22.79 23.15
N PHE A 276 -4.06 -21.75 23.97
CA PHE A 276 -3.51 -20.47 23.52
C PHE A 276 -2.13 -20.62 22.87
N ARG A 277 -1.22 -21.39 23.49
CA ARG A 277 0.11 -21.69 22.92
C ARG A 277 -0.01 -22.29 21.52
N THR A 278 -0.85 -23.31 21.38
CA THR A 278 -1.07 -24.00 20.10
C THR A 278 -1.68 -23.05 19.06
N LYS A 279 -2.68 -22.24 19.47
CA LYS A 279 -3.31 -21.24 18.61
C LYS A 279 -2.33 -20.18 18.12
N LEU A 280 -1.56 -19.57 19.03
CA LEU A 280 -0.62 -18.50 18.67
C LEU A 280 0.50 -19.02 17.76
N ALA A 281 1.08 -20.19 18.07
CA ALA A 281 2.09 -20.83 17.23
C ALA A 281 1.53 -21.19 15.84
N GLY A 282 0.30 -21.70 15.79
CA GLY A 282 -0.40 -22.02 14.54
C GLY A 282 -0.63 -20.77 13.68
N LEU A 283 -1.18 -19.69 14.26
CA LEU A 283 -1.35 -18.41 13.57
C LEU A 283 -0.01 -17.85 13.08
N THR A 284 1.05 -17.95 13.88
CA THR A 284 2.40 -17.49 13.49
C THR A 284 2.89 -18.22 12.24
N SER A 285 2.74 -19.54 12.20
CA SER A 285 3.13 -20.38 11.05
C SER A 285 2.29 -20.08 9.81
N VAL A 286 0.96 -20.02 9.96
CA VAL A 286 0.05 -19.73 8.84
C VAL A 286 0.29 -18.34 8.26
N THR A 287 0.46 -17.32 9.11
CA THR A 287 0.79 -15.97 8.67
C THR A 287 2.13 -15.92 7.94
N ARG A 288 3.16 -16.61 8.44
CA ARG A 288 4.43 -16.73 7.72
C ARG A 288 4.24 -17.29 6.31
N ASN A 289 3.44 -18.34 6.15
CA ASN A 289 3.18 -18.94 4.83
C ASN A 289 2.50 -17.97 3.87
N TYR A 290 1.51 -17.19 4.32
CA TYR A 290 0.89 -16.16 3.47
C TYR A 290 1.91 -15.13 2.97
N PHE A 291 2.79 -14.65 3.86
CA PHE A 291 3.82 -13.69 3.51
C PHE A 291 4.91 -14.28 2.61
N GLU A 292 5.33 -15.52 2.84
CA GLU A 292 6.26 -16.21 1.94
C GLU A 292 5.68 -16.37 0.53
N ASN A 293 4.41 -16.74 0.42
CA ASN A 293 3.74 -16.88 -0.87
C ASN A 293 3.63 -15.54 -1.59
N LEU A 294 3.26 -14.47 -0.86
CA LEU A 294 3.24 -13.11 -1.39
C LEU A 294 4.62 -12.68 -1.90
N VAL A 295 5.67 -12.88 -1.11
CA VAL A 295 7.04 -12.52 -1.50
C VAL A 295 7.50 -13.32 -2.72
N LYS A 296 7.28 -14.64 -2.74
CA LYS A 296 7.65 -15.49 -3.89
C LYS A 296 6.96 -15.03 -5.18
N ALA A 297 5.67 -14.68 -5.11
CA ALA A 297 4.90 -14.16 -6.23
C ALA A 297 5.41 -12.77 -6.68
N LEU A 298 5.85 -11.92 -5.76
CA LEU A 298 6.46 -10.64 -6.12
C LEU A 298 7.85 -10.83 -6.77
N GLU A 299 8.65 -11.77 -6.28
CA GLU A 299 9.98 -12.08 -6.81
C GLU A 299 9.94 -12.64 -8.24
N ASN A 300 8.87 -13.35 -8.60
CA ASN A 300 8.67 -13.87 -9.95
C ASN A 300 7.95 -12.90 -10.89
N GLY A 301 7.68 -11.67 -10.45
CA GLY A 301 6.99 -10.66 -11.26
C GLY A 301 5.52 -11.00 -11.52
N LEU A 302 4.89 -11.74 -10.60
CA LEU A 302 3.50 -12.21 -10.67
C LEU A 302 3.23 -13.10 -11.88
N SER A 303 4.23 -13.89 -12.30
CA SER A 303 4.14 -14.75 -13.48
C SER A 303 3.13 -15.89 -13.32
N ASP A 304 2.81 -16.29 -12.08
CA ASP A 304 1.96 -17.44 -11.76
C ASP A 304 0.50 -17.27 -12.25
N VAL A 305 0.09 -16.03 -12.50
CA VAL A 305 -1.20 -15.69 -13.13
C VAL A 305 -1.36 -16.38 -14.49
N SER A 306 -0.27 -16.51 -15.25
CA SER A 306 -0.28 -17.20 -16.55
C SER A 306 -0.48 -18.72 -16.41
N GLN A 307 0.04 -19.31 -15.32
CA GLN A 307 -0.09 -20.74 -15.05
C GLN A 307 -1.50 -21.11 -14.57
N ALA A 308 -2.11 -20.28 -13.71
CA ALA A 308 -3.49 -20.47 -13.26
C ALA A 308 -4.50 -20.39 -14.44
N ALA A 309 -4.31 -19.43 -15.35
CA ALA A 309 -5.10 -19.33 -16.58
C ALA A 309 -4.93 -20.56 -17.49
N SER A 310 -3.68 -21.05 -17.65
CA SER A 310 -3.39 -22.22 -18.47
C SER A 310 -3.89 -23.55 -17.89
N ASN A 311 -3.93 -23.70 -16.56
CA ASN A 311 -4.48 -24.87 -15.89
C ASN A 311 -6.01 -24.92 -15.96
N SER A 312 -6.67 -23.75 -15.91
CA SER A 312 -8.12 -23.64 -16.12
C SER A 312 -8.55 -24.00 -17.57
N MET A 313 -7.67 -23.77 -18.56
CA MET A 313 -7.87 -24.22 -19.95
C MET A 313 -7.59 -25.72 -20.16
N LYS A 314 -6.81 -26.36 -19.28
CA LYS A 314 -6.52 -27.81 -19.34
C LYS A 314 -7.63 -28.63 -18.68
N SER A 315 -8.23 -28.18 -17.58
CA SER A 315 -9.35 -28.91 -16.96
C SER A 315 -10.61 -28.90 -17.84
N SER A 316 -10.86 -27.82 -18.59
CA SER A 316 -11.98 -27.70 -19.53
C SER A 316 -11.86 -28.56 -20.80
N LYS A 317 -10.65 -29.02 -21.16
CA LYS A 317 -10.45 -30.00 -22.25
C LYS A 317 -10.60 -31.46 -21.81
N SER A 318 -10.48 -31.76 -20.52
CA SER A 318 -10.62 -33.13 -20.01
C SER A 318 -12.08 -33.57 -19.83
N SER A 319 -13.05 -32.63 -19.81
CA SER A 319 -14.47 -32.93 -19.56
C SER A 319 -15.31 -33.19 -20.82
N LYS A 320 -14.72 -33.27 -22.02
CA LYS A 320 -15.48 -33.41 -23.29
C LYS A 320 -15.57 -34.81 -23.89
N ASN A 321 -15.06 -35.86 -23.24
CA ASN A 321 -15.07 -37.22 -23.80
C ASN A 321 -15.77 -38.29 -22.93
N ILE A 322 -16.95 -38.01 -22.34
CA ILE A 322 -17.85 -39.10 -21.89
C ILE A 322 -19.32 -38.64 -22.06
N ALA A 323 -19.89 -38.80 -23.24
CA ALA A 323 -21.34 -38.87 -23.42
C ALA A 323 -21.67 -39.52 -24.77
N GLY A 324 -22.13 -40.78 -24.75
CA GLY A 324 -22.62 -41.41 -25.97
C GLY A 324 -22.92 -42.90 -25.87
N THR A 325 -23.87 -43.32 -25.04
CA THR A 325 -24.79 -44.43 -25.40
C THR A 325 -25.94 -44.57 -24.39
N SER A 326 -27.16 -44.23 -24.79
CA SER A 326 -28.38 -44.71 -24.15
C SER A 326 -29.26 -45.38 -25.20
N LYS A 327 -29.33 -46.72 -25.11
CA LYS A 327 -30.15 -47.60 -25.95
C LYS A 327 -31.63 -47.47 -25.62
N SER A 328 -32.43 -47.56 -26.68
CA SER A 328 -33.87 -47.82 -26.68
C SER A 328 -34.21 -49.29 -26.35
N LYS A 329 -35.37 -49.49 -25.71
CA LYS A 329 -36.32 -50.63 -25.71
C LYS A 329 -37.18 -50.48 -24.44
N GLY A 330 -38.51 -50.53 -24.40
CA GLY A 330 -39.47 -51.22 -25.27
C GLY A 330 -40.20 -52.27 -24.42
N SER A 331 -41.46 -51.97 -24.05
CA SER A 331 -42.58 -52.86 -23.70
C SER A 331 -42.42 -53.92 -22.61
N ARG A 332 -43.27 -53.84 -21.57
CA ARG A 332 -44.47 -54.69 -21.46
C ARG A 332 -45.45 -54.11 -20.43
#